data_AF-A0A6L4A4L2-F1
#
_entry.id   AF-A0A6L4A4L2-F1
#
_cell.length_a   1.000
_cell.length_b   1.000
_cell.length_c   1.000
_cell.angle_alpha   90.00
_cell.angle_beta   90.00
_cell.angle_gamma   90.00
#
_symmetry.space_group_name_H-M   'P 1'
#
loop_
_entity.id
_entity.type
_entity.pdbx_description
1 polymer ?
#
loop_
_entity_poly.entity_id
_entity_poly.type
_entity_poly.pdbx_seq_one_letter_code
_entity_poly.pdbx_strand_id
1 'polypeptide(L)'
;MRKRTKLFRRLFVLAVASMTLALFGVKVEAAHNGNPAGDSVAIVDGEQGETNNQDGGEVAGQITGLAVSIDSAWVLITGFLVFFMQTGFALLEAGLIRQKGVVNALLENFIDAGLTAIIFWAVGFGVAFGTDS
;
A
#
# COMPACT_ATOMS: atom_id res chain seq x y z
N MET A 1 -38.62 20.10 0.83
CA MET A 1 -38.30 19.08 -0.21
C MET A 1 -36.81 18.98 -0.60
N ARG A 2 -35.87 19.83 -0.14
CA ARG A 2 -34.43 19.80 -0.50
C ARG A 2 -33.54 18.76 0.25
N LYS A 3 -34.10 17.97 1.17
CA LYS A 3 -33.34 17.00 1.98
C LYS A 3 -33.15 15.65 1.27
N ARG A 4 -34.05 15.29 0.35
CA ARG A 4 -34.00 14.00 -0.36
C ARG A 4 -32.84 13.93 -1.36
N THR A 5 -32.55 15.01 -2.08
CA THR A 5 -31.40 15.07 -3.01
C THR A 5 -30.05 14.95 -2.31
N LYS A 6 -29.91 15.49 -1.08
CA LYS A 6 -28.69 15.32 -0.26
C LYS A 6 -28.53 13.86 0.21
N LEU A 7 -29.63 13.17 0.47
CA LEU A 7 -29.61 11.77 0.86
C LEU A 7 -29.28 10.85 -0.33
N PHE A 8 -29.85 11.12 -1.51
CA PHE A 8 -29.52 10.38 -2.75
C PHE A 8 -28.06 10.54 -3.16
N ARG A 9 -27.48 11.74 -2.98
CA ARG A 9 -26.05 11.96 -3.25
C ARG A 9 -25.14 11.20 -2.29
N ARG A 10 -25.53 11.08 -1.02
CA ARG A 10 -24.82 10.27 -0.02
C ARG A 10 -24.97 8.78 -0.27
N LEU A 11 -26.17 8.32 -0.64
CA LEU A 11 -26.43 6.92 -1.00
C LEU A 11 -25.66 6.51 -2.27
N PHE A 12 -25.61 7.37 -3.29
CA PHE A 12 -24.86 7.09 -4.51
C PHE A 12 -23.35 7.03 -4.27
N VAL A 13 -22.81 7.95 -3.45
CA VAL A 13 -21.39 7.93 -3.06
C VAL A 13 -21.05 6.70 -2.22
N LEU A 14 -21.93 6.28 -1.31
CA LEU A 14 -21.74 5.05 -0.52
C LEU A 14 -21.83 3.78 -1.38
N ALA A 15 -22.72 3.75 -2.37
CA ALA A 15 -22.84 2.61 -3.29
C ALA A 15 -21.61 2.46 -4.20
N VAL A 16 -21.09 3.57 -4.72
CA VAL A 16 -19.86 3.53 -5.55
C VAL A 16 -18.63 3.18 -4.70
N ALA A 17 -18.52 3.72 -3.48
CA ALA A 17 -17.44 3.35 -2.56
C ALA A 17 -17.49 1.85 -2.18
N SER A 18 -18.68 1.31 -1.94
CA SER A 18 -18.88 -0.13 -1.67
C SER A 18 -18.59 -1.00 -2.89
N MET A 19 -18.91 -0.55 -4.10
CA MET A 19 -18.63 -1.29 -5.33
C MET A 19 -17.13 -1.36 -5.61
N THR A 20 -16.41 -0.25 -5.43
CA THR A 20 -14.95 -0.22 -5.58
C THR A 20 -14.28 -1.08 -4.51
N LEU A 21 -14.79 -1.05 -3.27
CA LEU A 21 -14.31 -1.93 -2.21
C LEU A 21 -14.62 -3.41 -2.49
N ALA A 22 -15.73 -3.72 -3.16
CA ALA A 22 -16.07 -5.09 -3.55
C ALA A 22 -15.22 -5.61 -4.74
N LEU A 23 -14.76 -4.72 -5.62
CA LEU A 23 -13.86 -5.07 -6.73
C LEU A 23 -12.39 -5.21 -6.30
N PHE A 24 -12.00 -4.54 -5.21
CA PHE A 24 -10.67 -4.67 -4.58
C PHE A 24 -10.69 -5.48 -3.27
N GLY A 25 -11.84 -6.07 -2.93
CA GLY A 25 -12.07 -6.72 -1.66
C GLY A 25 -11.39 -8.08 -1.58
N VAL A 26 -10.39 -8.17 -0.71
CA VAL A 26 -9.94 -9.41 -0.07
C VAL A 26 -11.16 -10.24 0.32
N LYS A 27 -11.30 -11.42 -0.29
CA LYS A 27 -12.17 -12.47 0.23
C LYS A 27 -11.43 -13.15 1.38
N VAL A 28 -11.85 -12.90 2.62
CA VAL A 28 -11.58 -13.83 3.72
C VAL A 28 -12.58 -14.97 3.57
N GLU A 29 -12.23 -15.92 2.71
CA GLU A 29 -12.93 -17.20 2.59
C GLU A 29 -12.35 -18.12 3.66
N ALA A 30 -13.09 -18.31 4.76
CA ALA A 30 -12.78 -19.34 5.74
C ALA A 30 -13.09 -20.72 5.13
N ALA A 31 -12.21 -21.19 4.24
CA ALA A 31 -12.27 -22.53 3.67
C ALA A 31 -11.53 -23.51 4.59
N HIS A 32 -12.23 -24.00 5.62
CA HIS A 32 -11.89 -25.27 6.26
C HIS A 32 -12.18 -26.42 5.28
N ASN A 33 -11.23 -26.72 4.41
CA ASN A 33 -10.95 -28.03 3.81
C ASN A 33 -9.66 -27.88 2.99
N GLY A 34 -8.70 -28.79 3.20
CA GLY A 34 -7.32 -28.64 2.77
C GLY A 34 -7.14 -28.32 1.29
N ASN A 35 -6.57 -27.15 1.02
CA ASN A 35 -5.46 -26.92 0.09
C ASN A 35 -5.18 -25.40 0.10
N PRO A 36 -4.15 -24.92 0.82
CA PRO A 36 -3.72 -23.54 0.69
C PRO A 36 -3.04 -23.38 -0.67
N ALA A 37 -3.82 -23.09 -1.71
CA ALA A 37 -3.32 -22.38 -2.89
C ALA A 37 -3.02 -20.93 -2.45
N GLY A 38 -2.01 -20.80 -1.59
CA GLY A 38 -1.18 -19.62 -1.57
C GLY A 38 -0.72 -19.42 -2.99
N ASP A 39 -1.02 -18.23 -3.48
CA ASP A 39 -0.29 -17.48 -4.48
C ASP A 39 1.13 -18.05 -4.66
N SER A 40 1.24 -19.03 -5.56
CA SER A 40 2.50 -19.34 -6.20
C SER A 40 2.79 -18.13 -7.06
N VAL A 41 3.43 -17.12 -6.47
CA VAL A 41 4.56 -16.50 -7.15
C VAL A 41 5.34 -17.70 -7.68
N ALA A 42 5.24 -17.91 -8.99
CA ALA A 42 6.13 -18.79 -9.69
C ALA A 42 7.51 -18.20 -9.42
N ILE A 43 8.15 -18.71 -8.36
CA ILE A 43 9.60 -18.67 -8.23
C ILE A 43 10.04 -19.28 -9.56
N VAL A 44 10.61 -18.42 -10.40
CA VAL A 44 11.35 -18.79 -11.60
C VAL A 44 12.02 -20.11 -11.32
N ASP A 45 11.69 -21.08 -12.17
CA ASP A 45 11.99 -22.49 -12.05
C ASP A 45 13.32 -22.73 -11.35
N GLY A 46 13.25 -23.51 -10.27
CA GLY A 46 14.42 -24.13 -9.72
C GLY A 46 15.07 -24.97 -10.82
N GLU A 47 16.15 -24.45 -11.40
CA GLU A 47 17.24 -25.33 -11.76
C GLU A 47 17.86 -25.79 -10.43
N GLN A 48 17.30 -26.89 -9.90
CA GLN A 48 17.97 -27.75 -8.93
C GLN A 48 19.16 -28.39 -9.65
N GLY A 49 20.24 -27.62 -9.82
CA GLY A 49 21.56 -28.12 -10.12
C GLY A 49 22.16 -28.66 -8.83
N GLU A 50 22.26 -29.98 -8.72
CA GLU A 50 23.02 -30.67 -7.69
C GLU A 50 24.46 -30.12 -7.65
N THR A 51 24.84 -29.47 -6.54
CA THR A 51 26.23 -29.51 -6.08
C THR A 51 26.23 -29.85 -4.60
N ASN A 52 26.52 -31.13 -4.36
CA ASN A 52 27.23 -31.58 -3.18
C ASN A 52 28.42 -30.62 -2.95
N ASN A 53 28.64 -30.17 -1.70
CA ASN A 53 29.84 -29.54 -1.11
C ASN A 53 29.46 -28.31 -0.25
N GLN A 54 29.85 -28.35 1.03
CA GLN A 54 29.51 -27.39 2.09
C GLN A 54 30.05 -25.96 1.89
N ASP A 55 30.76 -25.67 0.80
CA ASP A 55 31.29 -24.34 0.47
C ASP A 55 30.37 -23.52 -0.46
N GLY A 56 29.37 -24.15 -1.08
CA GLY A 56 28.35 -23.47 -1.91
C GLY A 56 27.25 -22.77 -1.12
N GLY A 57 27.14 -23.07 0.18
CA GLY A 57 26.11 -22.52 1.07
C GLY A 57 26.30 -21.03 1.37
N GLU A 58 27.55 -20.56 1.46
CA GLU A 58 27.85 -19.14 1.71
C GLU A 58 27.56 -18.29 0.47
N VAL A 59 27.85 -18.79 -0.73
CA VAL A 59 27.61 -18.07 -1.99
C VAL A 59 26.11 -18.01 -2.29
N ALA A 60 25.37 -19.11 -2.13
CA ALA A 60 23.91 -19.11 -2.24
C ALA A 60 23.25 -18.22 -1.16
N GLY A 61 23.79 -18.22 0.06
CA GLY A 61 23.39 -17.30 1.13
C GLY A 61 23.66 -15.83 0.79
N GLN A 62 24.79 -15.52 0.15
CA GLN A 62 25.12 -14.18 -0.32
C GLN A 62 24.19 -13.73 -1.45
N ILE A 63 23.91 -14.58 -2.45
CA ILE A 63 22.96 -14.24 -3.52
C ILE A 63 21.56 -13.99 -2.96
N THR A 64 21.12 -14.80 -1.99
CA THR A 64 19.82 -14.61 -1.30
C THR A 64 19.81 -13.30 -0.49
N GLY A 65 20.89 -13.01 0.24
CA GLY A 65 21.02 -11.76 1.00
C GLY A 65 21.04 -10.52 0.10
N LEU A 66 21.70 -10.60 -1.05
CA LEU A 66 21.71 -9.55 -2.06
C LEU A 66 20.31 -9.32 -2.64
N ALA A 67 19.57 -10.40 -2.97
CA ALA A 67 18.19 -10.29 -3.46
C ALA A 67 17.29 -9.57 -2.44
N VAL A 68 17.31 -9.99 -1.18
CA VAL A 68 16.54 -9.34 -0.10
C VAL A 68 16.91 -7.87 0.07
N SER A 69 18.19 -7.52 -0.05
CA SER A 69 18.64 -6.13 0.06
C SER A 69 18.11 -5.25 -1.08
N ILE A 70 18.05 -5.79 -2.30
CA ILE A 70 17.56 -5.10 -3.49
C ILE A 70 16.04 -4.94 -3.41
N ASP A 71 15.31 -5.98 -3.02
CA ASP A 71 13.86 -5.94 -2.83
C ASP A 71 13.47 -4.93 -1.75
N SER A 72 14.20 -4.91 -0.63
CA SER A 72 13.99 -3.94 0.44
C SER A 72 14.25 -2.50 -0.03
N ALA A 73 15.34 -2.27 -0.78
CA ALA A 73 15.63 -0.97 -1.35
C ALA A 73 14.53 -0.52 -2.33
N TRP A 74 14.04 -1.43 -3.18
CA TRP A 74 12.95 -1.18 -4.10
C TRP A 74 11.66 -0.78 -3.38
N VAL A 75 11.27 -1.50 -2.34
CA VAL A 75 10.07 -1.19 -1.55
C VAL A 75 10.19 0.18 -0.86
N LEU A 76 11.37 0.52 -0.32
CA LEU A 76 11.59 1.83 0.29
C LEU A 76 11.53 2.97 -0.74
N ILE A 77 12.12 2.78 -1.91
CA ILE A 77 12.09 3.78 -3.00
C ILE A 77 10.66 3.97 -3.49
N THR A 78 9.95 2.88 -3.82
CA THR A 78 8.55 2.95 -4.27
C THR A 78 7.63 3.56 -3.21
N GLY A 79 7.82 3.23 -1.93
CA GLY A 79 7.11 3.86 -0.82
C GLY A 79 7.34 5.37 -0.73
N PHE A 80 8.56 5.84 -0.94
CA PHE A 80 8.87 7.27 -0.99
C PHE A 80 8.22 7.97 -2.18
N LEU A 81 8.21 7.34 -3.36
CA LEU A 81 7.56 7.86 -4.56
C LEU A 81 6.04 8.02 -4.36
N VAL A 82 5.40 7.07 -3.68
CA VAL A 82 3.96 7.13 -3.36
C VAL A 82 3.67 8.25 -2.36
N PHE A 83 4.49 8.42 -1.31
CA PHE A 83 4.34 9.54 -0.38
C PHE A 83 4.45 10.89 -1.11
N PHE A 84 5.33 10.98 -2.10
CA PHE A 84 5.49 12.18 -2.93
C PHE A 84 4.31 12.46 -3.88
N MET A 85 3.41 11.50 -4.08
CA MET A 85 2.23 11.67 -4.94
C MET A 85 1.20 12.62 -4.31
N GLN A 86 0.93 12.46 -3.01
CA GLN A 86 -0.01 13.31 -2.26
C GLN A 86 0.50 14.75 -2.14
N THR A 87 1.79 14.90 -1.82
CA THR A 87 2.44 16.21 -1.67
C THR A 87 2.70 16.88 -3.03
N GLY A 88 2.99 16.08 -4.07
CA GLY A 88 3.34 16.56 -5.41
C GLY A 88 2.19 17.28 -6.12
N PHE A 89 0.98 16.72 -6.08
CA PHE A 89 -0.19 17.38 -6.67
C PHE A 89 -0.62 18.62 -5.89
N ALA A 90 -0.53 18.58 -4.57
CA ALA A 90 -0.87 19.72 -3.75
C ALA A 90 0.08 20.90 -3.93
N LEU A 91 1.37 20.65 -4.19
CA LEU A 91 2.32 21.70 -4.56
C LEU A 91 1.97 22.32 -5.92
N LEU A 92 1.52 21.52 -6.88
CA LEU A 92 1.07 22.01 -8.19
C LEU A 92 -0.23 22.81 -8.08
N GLU A 93 -1.16 22.38 -7.24
CA GLU A 93 -2.40 23.13 -6.94
C GLU A 93 -2.06 24.46 -6.26
N ALA A 94 -1.21 24.44 -5.22
CA ALA A 94 -0.70 25.63 -4.53
C ALA A 94 0.01 26.62 -5.47
N GLY A 95 0.74 26.13 -6.48
CA GLY A 95 1.42 26.95 -7.48
C GLY A 95 0.49 27.72 -8.41
N LEU A 96 -0.76 27.29 -8.57
CA LEU A 96 -1.74 27.87 -9.50
C LEU A 96 -2.79 28.77 -8.82
N ILE A 97 -2.79 28.87 -7.48
CA ILE A 97 -3.75 29.69 -6.71
C ILE A 97 -3.22 31.08 -6.37
N ARG A 98 -4.15 32.01 -6.12
CA ARG A 98 -3.87 33.39 -5.70
C ARG A 98 -3.06 33.39 -4.39
N GLN A 99 -1.90 34.06 -4.39
CA GLN A 99 -0.93 34.05 -3.28
C GLN A 99 -1.49 34.34 -1.87
N LYS A 100 -2.61 35.05 -1.77
CA LYS A 100 -3.26 35.38 -0.49
C LYS A 100 -3.88 34.17 0.24
N GLY A 101 -4.07 33.03 -0.43
CA GLY A 101 -4.64 31.80 0.18
C GLY A 101 -3.74 30.56 0.10
N VAL A 102 -2.64 30.64 -0.64
CA VAL A 102 -1.73 29.51 -0.92
C VAL A 102 -1.04 28.99 0.35
N VAL A 103 -0.69 29.89 1.28
CA VAL A 103 -0.02 29.51 2.52
C VAL A 103 -0.90 28.64 3.41
N ASN A 104 -2.21 28.90 3.46
CA ASN A 104 -3.15 28.08 4.23
C ASN A 104 -3.30 26.68 3.62
N ALA A 105 -3.37 26.59 2.28
CA ALA A 105 -3.48 25.32 1.57
C ALA A 105 -2.21 24.47 1.67
N LEU A 106 -1.02 25.09 1.61
CA LEU A 106 0.27 24.41 1.82
C LEU A 106 0.40 23.85 3.25
N LEU A 107 -0.06 24.60 4.25
CA LEU A 107 -0.06 24.16 5.64
C LEU A 107 -0.99 22.96 5.87
N GLU A 108 -2.20 22.99 5.31
CA GLU A 108 -3.11 21.84 5.36
C GLU A 108 -2.48 20.59 4.72
N ASN A 109 -1.82 20.73 3.57
CA ASN A 109 -1.18 19.59 2.90
C ASN A 109 0.04 19.05 3.66
N PHE A 110 0.85 19.93 4.26
CA PHE A 110 1.99 19.52 5.07
C PHE A 110 1.57 18.77 6.35
N ILE A 111 0.52 19.28 7.02
CA ILE A 111 -0.04 18.64 8.20
C ILE A 111 -0.65 17.28 7.82
N ASP A 112 -1.33 17.17 6.68
CA ASP A 112 -1.92 15.91 6.19
C ASP A 112 -0.87 14.82 5.97
N ALA A 113 0.26 15.15 5.35
CA ALA A 113 1.36 14.21 5.14
C ALA A 113 1.96 13.68 6.46
N GLY A 114 2.18 14.55 7.44
CA GLY A 114 2.71 14.16 8.75
C GLY A 114 1.70 13.41 9.62
N LEU A 115 0.44 13.87 9.63
CA LEU A 115 -0.61 13.27 10.44
C LEU A 115 -0.98 11.88 9.93
N THR A 116 -1.00 11.67 8.61
CA THR A 116 -1.27 10.37 7.99
C THR A 116 -0.21 9.34 8.39
N ALA A 117 1.08 9.71 8.42
CA ALA A 117 2.15 8.82 8.87
C ALA A 117 2.00 8.41 10.34
N ILE A 118 1.65 9.36 11.23
CA ILE A 118 1.44 9.10 12.66
C ILE A 118 0.22 8.21 12.89
N ILE A 119 -0.90 8.49 12.23
CA ILE A 119 -2.14 7.70 12.35
C ILE A 119 -1.93 6.28 11.80
N PHE A 120 -1.21 6.16 10.67
CA PHE A 120 -0.89 4.85 10.11
C PHE A 120 0.01 4.04 11.04
N TRP A 121 0.99 4.65 11.68
CA TRP A 121 1.82 3.97 12.68
C TRP A 121 1.01 3.55 13.92
N ALA A 122 0.14 4.42 14.43
CA ALA A 122 -0.59 4.18 15.68
C ALA A 122 -1.72 3.15 15.56
N VAL A 123 -2.49 3.20 14.46
CA VAL A 123 -3.69 2.36 14.28
C VAL A 123 -3.70 1.67 12.92
N GLY A 124 -3.17 2.32 11.88
CA GLY A 124 -3.21 1.78 10.51
C GLY A 124 -2.43 0.46 10.34
N PHE A 125 -1.28 0.31 10.98
CA PHE A 125 -0.49 -0.93 10.92
C PHE A 125 -1.26 -2.11 11.53
N GLY A 126 -1.91 -1.87 12.67
CA GLY A 126 -2.73 -2.88 13.35
C GLY A 126 -4.01 -3.24 12.59
N VAL A 127 -4.60 -2.31 11.85
CA VAL A 127 -5.80 -2.57 11.03
C VAL A 127 -5.45 -3.22 9.69
N ALA A 128 -4.33 -2.83 9.06
CA ALA A 128 -3.96 -3.33 7.73
C ALA A 128 -3.23 -4.67 7.77
N PHE A 129 -2.41 -4.92 8.80
CA PHE A 129 -1.64 -6.16 8.97
C PHE A 129 -2.03 -6.90 10.26
N GLY A 130 -3.19 -6.58 10.84
CA GLY A 130 -3.73 -7.29 12.00
C GLY A 130 -3.86 -8.78 11.69
N THR A 131 -3.19 -9.60 12.50
CA THR A 131 -3.38 -11.04 12.50
C THR A 131 -4.69 -11.34 13.23
N ASP A 132 -5.71 -11.76 12.48
CA ASP A 132 -6.78 -12.56 13.04
C ASP A 132 -6.22 -13.96 13.26
N SER A 133 -6.25 -14.41 14.51
CA SER A 133 -5.88 -15.77 14.90
C SER A 133 -7.06 -16.72 14.80
#